data_AF-A0AAN6VHV4-F1
#
_entry.id   AF-A0AAN6VHV4-F1
#
_cell.length_a   1.000
_cell.length_b   1.000
_cell.length_c   1.000
_cell.angle_alpha   90.00
_cell.angle_beta   90.00
_cell.angle_gamma   90.00
#
_symmetry.space_group_name_H-M   'P 1'
#
loop_
_entity.id
_entity.type
_entity.pdbx_description
1 polymer ?
#
loop_
_entity_poly.entity_id
_entity_poly.type
_entity_poly.pdbx_seq_one_letter_code
_entity_poly.pdbx_strand_id
1 'polypeptide(L)'
;MPAGKPTLVAPSSDAQLRALRRRLKLKRIKDVKHHVLKRHRHPLYCLICGRTDFANAAARDGHVRARECVAPPGGFIIQGLDLDQVTQLERRANRKLNITEQWMGF
;
A
#
# COMPACT_ATOMS: atom_id res chain seq x y z
N MET A 1 15.35 -27.92 -4.60
CA MET A 1 14.32 -27.15 -3.86
C MET A 1 13.86 -26.01 -4.75
N PRO A 2 12.72 -26.08 -5.45
CA PRO A 2 12.26 -24.94 -6.25
C PRO A 2 11.63 -23.89 -5.33
N ALA A 3 12.26 -22.72 -5.24
CA ALA A 3 11.74 -21.55 -4.54
C ALA A 3 10.42 -21.11 -5.19
N GLY A 4 9.35 -21.12 -4.39
CA GLY A 4 8.02 -20.67 -4.81
C GLY A 4 8.07 -19.21 -5.30
N LYS A 5 7.51 -18.97 -6.49
CA LYS A 5 7.35 -17.63 -7.03
C LYS A 5 6.54 -16.78 -6.04
N PRO A 6 6.95 -15.53 -5.73
CA PRO A 6 6.13 -14.63 -4.95
C PRO A 6 4.85 -14.32 -5.73
N THR A 7 3.74 -14.92 -5.30
CA THR A 7 2.40 -14.61 -5.80
C THR A 7 2.05 -13.19 -5.35
N LEU A 8 2.06 -12.26 -6.30
CA LEU A 8 1.51 -10.91 -6.12
C LEU A 8 -0.01 -11.05 -5.96
N VAL A 9 -0.49 -11.13 -4.72
CA VAL A 9 -1.93 -11.02 -4.45
C VAL A 9 -2.31 -9.55 -4.59
N ALA A 10 -3.12 -9.25 -5.60
CA ALA A 10 -3.63 -7.90 -5.87
C ALA A 10 -4.23 -7.26 -4.59
N PRO A 11 -3.94 -5.98 -4.32
CA PRO A 11 -4.36 -5.34 -3.08
C PRO A 11 -5.85 -5.00 -3.16
N SER A 12 -6.57 -5.33 -2.09
CA SER A 12 -7.99 -5.02 -1.84
C SER A 12 -8.96 -5.79 -2.74
N SER A 13 -9.72 -6.69 -2.12
CA SER A 13 -10.87 -7.33 -2.79
C SER A 13 -11.74 -6.27 -3.48
N ASP A 14 -12.22 -6.52 -4.69
CA ASP A 14 -13.08 -5.61 -5.44
C ASP A 14 -14.32 -5.17 -4.60
N ALA A 15 -14.69 -5.96 -3.59
CA ALA A 15 -15.66 -5.61 -2.56
C ALA A 15 -15.27 -4.39 -1.69
N GLN A 16 -14.02 -4.30 -1.23
CA GLN A 16 -13.51 -3.17 -0.44
C GLN A 16 -13.45 -1.88 -1.28
N LEU A 17 -12.99 -1.99 -2.54
CA LEU A 17 -13.00 -0.86 -3.48
C LEU A 17 -14.43 -0.36 -3.76
N ARG A 18 -15.38 -1.29 -3.96
CA ARG A 18 -16.80 -0.95 -4.16
C ARG A 18 -17.46 -0.32 -2.92
N ALA A 19 -17.13 -0.78 -1.71
CA ALA A 19 -17.65 -0.22 -0.47
C ALA A 19 -17.12 1.21 -0.20
N LEU A 20 -15.84 1.44 -0.45
CA LEU A 20 -15.22 2.77 -0.36
C LEU A 20 -15.79 3.74 -1.39
N ARG A 21 -16.05 3.27 -2.61
CA ARG A 21 -16.68 4.06 -3.69
C ARG A 21 -18.08 4.54 -3.33
N ARG A 22 -18.87 3.73 -2.59
CA ARG A 22 -20.23 4.10 -2.12
C ARG A 22 -20.20 5.11 -0.96
N ARG A 23 -19.26 4.99 -0.03
CA ARG A 23 -19.18 5.88 1.16
C ARG A 23 -18.56 7.24 0.87
N LEU A 24 -17.64 7.35 -0.09
CA LEU A 24 -16.86 8.59 -0.30
C LEU A 24 -17.27 9.41 -1.54
N LYS A 25 -18.24 8.96 -2.34
CA LYS A 25 -18.67 9.61 -3.62
C LYS A 25 -17.46 10.18 -4.40
N LEU A 26 -16.38 9.40 -4.52
CA LEU A 26 -15.16 9.84 -5.20
C LEU A 26 -15.44 9.88 -6.70
N LYS A 27 -15.67 11.10 -7.23
CA LYS A 27 -16.03 11.31 -8.65
C LYS A 27 -14.82 11.62 -9.53
N ARG A 28 -13.74 12.17 -8.96
CA ARG A 28 -12.55 12.58 -9.71
C ARG A 28 -11.36 11.70 -9.35
N ILE A 29 -10.49 11.47 -10.33
CA ILE A 29 -9.24 10.69 -10.17
C ILE A 29 -8.38 11.24 -9.03
N LYS A 30 -8.31 12.57 -8.90
CA LYS A 30 -7.61 13.24 -7.79
C LYS A 30 -8.15 12.83 -6.41
N ASP A 31 -9.47 12.74 -6.26
CA ASP A 31 -10.10 12.41 -4.98
C ASP A 31 -9.80 10.94 -4.61
N VAL A 32 -9.81 10.05 -5.60
CA VAL A 32 -9.41 8.64 -5.42
C VAL A 32 -7.94 8.51 -5.05
N LYS A 33 -7.02 9.18 -5.78
CA LYS A 33 -5.58 9.21 -5.45
C LYS A 33 -5.36 9.70 -4.01
N HIS A 34 -6.03 10.78 -3.62
CA HIS A 34 -5.91 11.32 -2.27
C HIS A 34 -6.42 10.34 -1.20
N HIS A 35 -7.54 9.67 -1.45
CA HIS A 35 -8.05 8.64 -0.53
C HIS A 35 -7.05 7.50 -0.35
N VAL A 36 -6.55 6.98 -1.46
CA VAL A 36 -5.62 5.85 -1.49
C VAL A 36 -4.32 6.21 -0.77
N LEU A 37 -3.76 7.38 -1.05
CA LEU A 37 -2.58 7.91 -0.35
C LEU A 37 -2.79 8.10 1.16
N LYS A 38 -3.96 8.56 1.60
CA LYS A 38 -4.24 8.76 3.03
C LYS A 38 -4.54 7.48 3.79
N ARG A 39 -5.15 6.48 3.14
CA ARG A 39 -5.72 5.30 3.83
C ARG A 39 -4.95 4.01 3.57
N HIS A 40 -4.12 3.98 2.53
CA HIS A 40 -3.42 2.76 2.11
C HIS A 40 -1.90 2.95 2.02
N ARG A 41 -1.31 4.01 2.59
CA ARG A 41 0.15 4.06 2.77
C ARG A 41 0.61 2.91 3.67
N HIS A 42 1.78 2.34 3.38
CA HIS A 42 2.35 1.32 4.24
C HIS A 42 2.48 1.83 5.69
N PRO A 43 2.05 1.02 6.68
CA PRO A 43 2.27 1.34 8.08
C PRO A 43 3.77 1.33 8.39
N LEU A 44 4.18 1.91 9.52
CA LEU A 44 5.54 1.69 10.01
C LEU A 44 5.66 0.22 10.43
N TYR A 45 6.56 -0.53 9.79
CA TYR A 45 6.66 -1.97 10.02
C TYR A 45 8.11 -2.44 10.24
N CYS A 46 8.25 -3.60 10.86
CA CYS A 46 9.54 -4.27 11.03
C CYS A 46 9.84 -5.15 9.82
N LEU A 47 11.03 -4.97 9.21
CA LEU A 47 11.47 -5.74 8.05
C LEU A 47 11.77 -7.22 8.36
N ILE A 48 11.91 -7.59 9.63
CA ILE A 48 12.23 -8.96 10.06
C ILE A 48 10.95 -9.74 10.37
N CYS A 49 10.07 -9.19 11.20
CA CYS A 49 8.91 -9.92 11.73
C CYS A 49 7.56 -9.40 11.21
N GLY A 50 7.53 -8.28 10.48
CA GLY A 50 6.29 -7.73 9.93
C GLY A 50 5.36 -7.04 10.92
N ARG A 51 5.78 -6.87 12.18
CA ARG A 51 5.04 -6.10 13.19
C ARG A 51 4.79 -4.66 12.71
N THR A 52 3.60 -4.10 12.97
CA THR A 52 3.17 -2.78 12.46
C THR A 52 2.67 -1.81 13.53
N ASP A 53 2.65 -2.21 14.80
CA ASP A 53 2.10 -1.48 15.95
C ASP A 53 3.07 -0.42 16.52
N PHE A 54 3.98 0.09 15.70
CA PHE A 54 4.95 1.09 16.12
C PHE A 54 4.34 2.49 16.13
N ALA A 55 4.42 3.17 17.29
CA ALA A 55 3.97 4.56 17.42
C ALA A 55 4.77 5.53 16.52
N ASN A 56 6.05 5.25 16.27
CA ASN A 56 6.94 6.07 15.44
C ASN A 56 8.15 5.27 14.93
N ALA A 57 8.96 5.90 14.05
CA ALA A 57 10.13 5.27 13.46
C ALA A 57 11.20 4.89 14.49
N ALA A 58 11.40 5.70 15.54
CA ALA A 58 12.37 5.43 16.59
C ALA A 58 12.03 4.17 17.39
N ALA A 59 10.73 3.93 17.66
CA ALA A 59 10.25 2.70 18.30
C ALA A 59 10.51 1.46 17.43
N ARG A 60 10.27 1.58 16.12
CA ARG A 60 10.59 0.52 15.14
C ARG A 60 12.09 0.25 15.07
N ASP A 61 12.91 1.28 15.04
CA ASP A 61 14.37 1.15 15.01
C ASP A 61 14.93 0.59 16.32
N GLY A 62 14.33 0.95 17.47
CA GLY A 62 14.65 0.34 18.77
C GLY A 62 14.37 -1.17 18.76
N HIS A 63 13.19 -1.57 18.27
CA HIS A 63 12.82 -2.97 18.11
C HIS A 63 13.78 -3.76 17.21
N VAL A 64 14.16 -3.19 16.05
CA VAL A 64 15.13 -3.84 15.14
C VAL A 64 16.51 -3.97 15.79
N ARG A 65 16.97 -2.93 16.50
CA ARG A 65 18.27 -2.93 17.19
C ARG A 65 18.33 -3.92 18.35
N ALA A 66 17.24 -4.08 19.09
CA ALA A 66 17.15 -5.05 20.18
C ALA A 66 17.24 -6.50 19.66
N ARG A 67 16.95 -6.74 18.36
CA ARG A 67 16.95 -8.06 17.71
C ARG A 67 16.05 -9.07 18.42
N GLU A 68 15.01 -8.59 19.09
CA GLU A 68 14.08 -9.40 19.90
C GLU A 68 12.98 -10.08 19.06
N CYS A 69 13.06 -10.04 17.73
CA CYS A 69 12.04 -10.61 16.87
C CYS A 69 12.61 -11.61 15.88
N VAL A 70 11.76 -12.55 15.48
CA VAL A 70 12.08 -13.61 14.53
C VAL A 70 11.13 -13.50 13.34
N ALA A 71 11.65 -13.81 12.15
CA ALA A 71 10.82 -13.85 10.95
C ALA A 71 9.77 -14.97 11.07
N PRO A 72 8.48 -14.68 10.81
CA PRO A 72 7.45 -15.70 10.83
C PRO A 72 7.72 -16.76 9.75
N PRO A 73 7.40 -18.04 10.02
CA PRO A 73 7.56 -19.11 9.02
C PRO A 73 6.66 -18.82 7.82
N GLY A 74 7.26 -18.80 6.62
CA GLY A 74 6.56 -18.43 5.38
C GLY A 74 6.57 -16.93 5.05
N GLY A 75 7.22 -16.10 5.86
CA GLY A 75 7.29 -14.66 5.67
C GLY A 75 6.00 -13.94 6.07
N PHE A 76 5.89 -12.67 5.72
CA PHE A 76 4.73 -11.84 6.00
C PHE A 76 4.43 -10.94 4.80
N ILE A 77 3.16 -10.56 4.67
CA ILE A 77 2.69 -9.66 3.62
C ILE A 77 2.41 -8.31 4.24
N ILE A 78 3.04 -7.26 3.72
CA ILE A 78 2.77 -5.89 4.15
C ILE A 78 1.67 -5.35 3.24
N GLN A 79 0.54 -4.99 3.84
CA GLN A 79 -0.55 -4.34 3.11
C GLN A 79 -0.27 -2.84 2.94
N GLY A 80 -0.60 -2.32 1.78
CA GLY A 80 -0.49 -0.89 1.46
C GLY A 80 0.31 -0.63 0.19
N LEU A 81 0.55 0.65 -0.04
CA LEU A 81 1.29 1.17 -1.19
C LEU A 81 2.77 1.23 -0.86
N ASP A 82 3.59 0.69 -1.76
CA ASP A 82 5.02 0.94 -1.76
C ASP A 82 5.34 2.38 -2.20
N LEU A 83 6.61 2.78 -2.07
CA LEU A 83 7.05 4.14 -2.40
C LEU A 83 6.91 4.47 -3.90
N ASP A 84 7.07 3.49 -4.78
CA ASP A 84 6.94 3.69 -6.22
C ASP A 84 5.46 3.88 -6.60
N GLN A 85 4.57 3.05 -6.06
CA GLN A 85 3.12 3.18 -6.19
C GLN A 85 2.61 4.53 -5.66
N VAL A 86 3.14 4.99 -4.51
CA VAL A 86 2.86 6.33 -3.99
C VAL A 86 3.30 7.40 -4.99
N THR A 87 4.50 7.27 -5.55
CA THR A 87 5.05 8.22 -6.54
C THR A 87 4.20 8.26 -7.81
N GLN A 88 3.78 7.10 -8.32
CA GLN A 88 2.88 7.00 -9.48
C GLN A 88 1.52 7.64 -9.19
N LEU A 89 0.97 7.43 -7.99
CA LEU A 89 -0.30 8.04 -7.57
C LEU A 89 -0.20 9.56 -7.40
N GLU A 90 0.96 10.11 -7.05
CA GLU A 90 1.19 11.56 -6.93
C GLU A 90 1.31 12.26 -8.30
N ARG A 91 1.67 11.53 -9.37
CA ARG A 91 1.71 12.08 -10.72
C ARG A 91 0.34 12.63 -11.15
N ARG A 92 0.34 13.82 -11.76
CA ARG A 92 -0.89 14.44 -12.27
C ARG A 92 -1.38 13.68 -13.50
N ALA A 93 -2.67 13.38 -13.53
CA ALA A 93 -3.32 12.82 -14.71
C ALA A 93 -3.33 13.87 -15.84
N ASN A 94 -3.05 13.44 -17.07
CA ASN A 94 -3.11 14.31 -18.23
C ASN A 94 -4.57 14.65 -18.55
N ARG A 95 -4.96 15.91 -18.30
CA ARG A 95 -6.34 16.38 -18.46
C ARG A 95 -6.88 16.34 -19.90
N LYS A 96 -6.00 16.20 -20.89
CA LYS A 96 -6.38 16.11 -22.31
C LYS A 96 -6.88 14.72 -22.71
N LEU A 97 -6.60 13.71 -21.89
CA LEU A 97 -7.03 12.33 -22.11
C LEU A 97 -8.46 12.11 -21.58
N ASN A 98 -9.18 11.14 -22.11
CA ASN A 98 -10.48 10.75 -21.55
C ASN A 98 -10.30 10.05 -20.18
N ILE A 99 -11.38 9.84 -19.43
CA ILE A 99 -11.27 9.30 -18.05
C ILE A 99 -10.55 7.95 -17.99
N THR A 100 -10.82 7.05 -18.94
CA THR A 100 -10.22 5.71 -18.99
C THR A 100 -8.73 5.81 -19.30
N GLU A 101 -8.35 6.63 -20.28
CA GLU A 101 -6.96 6.90 -20.63
C GLU A 101 -6.20 7.61 -19.50
N GLN A 102 -6.86 8.51 -18.77
CA GLN A 102 -6.29 9.14 -17.59
C GLN A 102 -5.99 8.13 -16.47
N TRP A 103 -6.77 7.05 -16.36
CA TRP A 103 -6.53 5.96 -15.42
C TRP A 103 -5.43 4.99 -15.89
N MET A 104 -5.39 4.68 -17.19
CA MET A 104 -4.44 3.74 -17.79
C MET A 104 -3.04 4.32 -18.03
N GLY A 105 -2.89 5.64 -17.96
CA GLY A 105 -1.60 6.33 -18.06
C GLY A 105 -0.77 6.34 -16.76
N PHE A 106 -1.19 5.57 -15.74
CA PHE A 106 -0.45 5.33 -14.51
C PHE A 106 0.14 3.93 -14.52
#